data_AF-A0A1X6Z3U3-F1
#
_entry.id   AF-A0A1X6Z3U3-F1
#
_cell.length_a   1.000
_cell.length_b   1.000
_cell.length_c   1.000
_cell.angle_alpha   90.00
_cell.angle_beta   90.00
_cell.angle_gamma   90.00
#
_symmetry.space_group_name_H-M   'P 1'
#
loop_
_entity.id
_entity.type
_entity.pdbx_description
1 polymer ?
#
loop_
_entity_poly.entity_id
_entity_poly.type
_entity_poly.pdbx_seq_one_letter_code
_entity_poly.pdbx_strand_id
1 'polypeptide(L)'
;MRTVYIMTWVMVAVFLIGETARRGIDYFAINATTMIEDYLCGLLLVAAALVWRASNRYGPPLMASAWPYATGGMFVPFAAHLEAWLRQETFRPDHPHEDLNSVILKGVIWAVCLICFVASLVNAASKTRSG
;
A
#
# COMPACT_ATOMS: atom_id res chain seq x y z
N MET A 1 14.87 1.79 -10.41
CA MET A 1 14.03 2.91 -9.92
C MET A 1 12.87 3.32 -10.82
N ARG A 2 13.01 3.32 -12.14
CA ARG A 2 11.88 3.62 -13.04
C ARG A 2 10.65 2.73 -12.78
N THR A 3 10.86 1.43 -12.56
CA THR A 3 9.78 0.48 -12.22
C THR A 3 9.07 0.86 -10.93
N VAL A 4 9.83 1.10 -9.84
CA VAL A 4 9.26 1.52 -8.54
C VAL A 4 8.43 2.79 -8.72
N TYR A 5 8.92 3.78 -9.46
CA TYR A 5 8.19 5.01 -9.73
C TYR A 5 6.86 4.77 -10.46
N ILE A 6 6.84 3.90 -11.48
CA ILE A 6 5.60 3.52 -12.17
C ILE A 6 4.66 2.79 -11.21
N MET A 7 5.17 1.85 -10.43
CA MET A 7 4.39 1.12 -9.43
C MET A 7 3.83 2.05 -8.35
N THR A 8 4.53 3.12 -7.98
CA THR A 8 4.00 4.15 -7.08
C THR A 8 2.71 4.73 -7.63
N TRP A 9 2.67 5.13 -8.90
CA TRP A 9 1.45 5.67 -9.52
C TRP A 9 0.33 4.65 -9.64
N VAL A 10 0.67 3.39 -9.94
CA VAL A 10 -0.32 2.29 -9.93
C VAL A 10 -0.92 2.14 -8.53
N MET A 11 -0.09 2.10 -7.49
CA MET A 11 -0.56 1.96 -6.11
C MET A 11 -1.32 3.18 -5.60
N VAL A 12 -0.95 4.39 -6.04
CA VAL A 12 -1.75 5.60 -5.80
C VAL A 12 -3.17 5.42 -6.34
N ALA A 13 -3.30 4.94 -7.58
CA ALA A 13 -4.62 4.69 -8.16
C ALA A 13 -5.38 3.60 -7.39
N VAL A 14 -4.71 2.53 -6.96
CA VAL A 14 -5.32 1.48 -6.14
C VAL A 14 -5.85 2.03 -4.80
N PHE A 15 -5.02 2.75 -4.04
CA PHE A 15 -5.40 3.24 -2.72
C PHE A 15 -6.40 4.40 -2.75
N LEU A 16 -6.29 5.31 -3.72
CA LEU A 16 -7.17 6.48 -3.80
C LEU A 16 -8.43 6.20 -4.60
N ILE A 17 -8.32 5.54 -5.76
CA ILE A 17 -9.47 5.35 -6.65
C ILE A 17 -10.09 3.98 -6.40
N GLY A 18 -9.27 2.93 -6.26
CA GLY A 18 -9.72 1.57 -6.03
C GLY A 18 -10.51 1.43 -4.72
N GLU A 19 -9.99 1.95 -3.61
CA GLU A 19 -10.71 1.88 -2.33
C GLU A 19 -11.98 2.72 -2.32
N THR A 20 -11.99 3.93 -2.91
CA THR A 20 -13.22 4.72 -3.04
C THR A 20 -14.25 4.02 -3.92
N ALA A 21 -13.84 3.43 -5.05
CA ALA A 21 -14.74 2.70 -5.93
C ALA A 21 -15.32 1.46 -5.27
N ARG A 22 -14.54 0.77 -4.43
CA ARG A 22 -14.95 -0.45 -3.73
C ARG A 22 -15.87 -0.18 -2.53
N ARG A 23 -15.59 0.87 -1.76
CA ARG A 23 -16.29 1.16 -0.50
C ARG A 23 -17.36 2.24 -0.63
N GLY A 24 -17.21 3.15 -1.59
CA GLY A 24 -18.02 4.36 -1.69
C GLY A 24 -17.59 5.43 -0.68
N ILE A 25 -18.01 6.67 -0.93
CA ILE A 25 -17.74 7.80 -0.03
C ILE A 25 -18.54 7.65 1.28
N ASP A 26 -19.71 7.02 1.23
CA ASP A 26 -20.56 6.82 2.40
C ASP A 26 -19.92 5.91 3.47
N TYR A 27 -18.90 5.14 3.10
CA TYR A 27 -18.15 4.29 4.03
C TYR A 27 -17.40 5.10 5.11
N PHE A 28 -17.18 6.40 4.91
CA PHE A 28 -16.71 7.28 5.98
C PHE A 28 -17.63 7.27 7.21
N ALA A 29 -18.93 7.08 7.04
CA ALA A 29 -19.88 6.99 8.15
C ALA A 29 -19.84 5.64 8.87
N ILE A 30 -19.24 4.61 8.26
CA ILE A 30 -19.13 3.25 8.81
C ILE A 30 -17.77 3.07 9.50
N ASN A 31 -16.69 3.39 8.80
CA ASN A 31 -15.33 3.26 9.31
C ASN A 31 -14.41 4.30 8.67
N ALA A 32 -14.49 5.53 9.18
CA ALA A 32 -13.65 6.65 8.75
C ALA A 32 -12.15 6.37 8.89
N THR A 33 -11.73 5.68 9.95
CA THR A 33 -10.31 5.45 10.21
C THR A 33 -9.66 4.64 9.10
N THR A 34 -10.27 3.54 8.66
CA THR A 34 -9.73 2.74 7.55
C THR A 34 -9.72 3.52 6.23
N MET A 35 -10.73 4.35 5.95
CA MET A 35 -10.72 5.23 4.79
C MET A 35 -9.57 6.26 4.83
N ILE A 36 -9.36 6.86 6.00
CA ILE A 36 -8.29 7.83 6.22
C ILE A 36 -6.92 7.15 6.05
N GLU A 37 -6.74 5.93 6.56
CA GLU A 37 -5.49 5.17 6.40
C GLU A 37 -5.17 4.88 4.92
N ASP A 38 -6.16 4.44 4.14
CA ASP A 38 -5.98 4.17 2.71
C ASP A 38 -5.65 5.46 1.93
N TYR A 39 -6.36 6.55 2.22
CA TYR A 39 -6.09 7.84 1.58
C TYR A 39 -4.74 8.41 2.00
N LEU A 40 -4.38 8.31 3.27
CA LEU A 40 -3.07 8.74 3.76
C LEU A 40 -1.95 7.94 3.08
N CYS A 41 -2.13 6.63 2.91
CA CYS A 41 -1.20 5.79 2.15
C CYS A 41 -1.03 6.29 0.71
N GLY A 42 -2.15 6.50 0.00
CA GLY A 42 -2.13 7.02 -1.37
C GLY A 42 -1.49 8.41 -1.46
N LEU A 43 -1.80 9.33 -0.54
CA LEU A 43 -1.24 10.68 -0.51
C LEU A 43 0.26 10.70 -0.22
N LEU A 44 0.75 9.83 0.66
CA LEU A 44 2.18 9.70 0.91
C LEU A 44 2.93 9.20 -0.33
N LEU A 45 2.35 8.25 -1.06
CA LEU A 45 2.90 7.77 -2.33
C LEU A 45 2.87 8.85 -3.42
N VAL A 46 1.80 9.65 -3.52
CA VAL A 46 1.75 10.83 -4.41
C VAL A 46 2.86 11.82 -4.07
N ALA A 47 2.99 12.20 -2.81
CA ALA A 47 4.00 13.15 -2.36
C ALA A 47 5.41 12.64 -2.70
N ALA A 48 5.70 11.36 -2.42
CA ALA A 48 6.97 10.75 -2.77
C ALA A 48 7.24 10.76 -4.28
N ALA A 49 6.22 10.44 -5.11
CA ALA A 49 6.35 10.46 -6.57
C ALA A 49 6.60 11.87 -7.12
N LEU A 50 5.89 12.87 -6.61
CA LEU A 50 6.06 14.26 -7.05
C LEU A 50 7.43 14.82 -6.66
N VAL A 51 7.87 14.60 -5.43
CA VAL A 51 9.20 15.04 -4.97
C VAL A 51 10.32 14.31 -5.73
N TRP A 52 10.12 13.02 -6.04
CA TRP A 52 11.04 12.27 -6.90
C TRP A 52 11.11 12.86 -8.32
N ARG A 53 9.96 13.19 -8.94
CA ARG A 53 9.89 13.78 -10.28
C ARG A 53 10.59 15.14 -10.37
N ALA A 54 10.54 15.92 -9.30
CA ALA A 54 11.22 17.21 -9.20
C ALA A 54 12.74 17.11 -9.07
N SER A 55 13.32 15.89 -9.11
CA SER A 55 14.75 15.63 -8.91
C SER A 55 15.28 16.19 -7.59
N ASN A 56 14.41 16.30 -6.58
CA ASN A 56 14.79 16.80 -5.28
C ASN A 56 15.61 15.74 -4.53
N ARG A 57 16.64 16.18 -3.78
CA ARG A 57 17.46 15.30 -2.93
C ARG A 57 16.65 14.47 -1.93
N TYR A 58 15.47 14.93 -1.53
CA TYR A 58 14.57 14.22 -0.63
C TYR A 58 13.66 13.19 -1.32
N GLY A 59 13.62 13.12 -2.65
CA GLY A 59 12.76 12.19 -3.39
C GLY A 59 13.03 10.72 -3.04
N PRO A 60 14.29 10.25 -3.11
CA PRO A 60 14.63 8.88 -2.74
C PRO A 60 14.31 8.48 -1.28
N PRO A 61 14.70 9.26 -0.25
CA PRO A 61 14.33 8.91 1.12
C PRO A 61 12.81 8.96 1.36
N LEU A 62 12.07 9.91 0.76
CA LEU A 62 10.61 9.95 0.87
C LEU A 62 9.94 8.72 0.23
N MET A 63 10.44 8.27 -0.91
CA MET A 63 9.98 7.02 -1.52
C MET A 63 10.25 5.82 -0.60
N ALA A 64 11.45 5.75 -0.02
CA ALA A 64 11.81 4.70 0.93
C ALA A 64 10.99 4.73 2.23
N SER A 65 10.42 5.88 2.62
CA SER A 65 9.53 6.00 3.78
C SER A 65 8.04 5.78 3.46
N ALA A 66 7.59 6.05 2.24
CA ALA A 66 6.18 5.85 1.86
C ALA A 66 5.83 4.36 1.71
N TRP A 67 6.70 3.56 1.08
CA TRP A 67 6.49 2.13 0.89
C TRP A 67 6.35 1.28 2.16
N PRO A 68 7.10 1.49 3.26
CA PRO A 68 6.86 0.74 4.50
C PRO A 68 5.52 1.06 5.13
N TYR A 69 5.03 2.31 5.02
CA TYR A 69 3.68 2.67 5.47
C TYR A 69 2.62 1.87 4.67
N ALA A 70 2.75 1.83 3.34
CA ALA A 70 1.87 1.03 2.48
C ALA A 70 1.95 -0.48 2.76
N THR A 71 3.16 -0.99 3.02
CA THR A 71 3.38 -2.41 3.35
C THR A 71 2.75 -2.77 4.69
N GLY A 72 2.92 -1.91 5.71
CA GLY A 72 2.33 -2.10 7.03
C GLY A 72 0.80 -1.99 7.00
N GLY A 73 0.26 -0.99 6.31
CA GLY A 73 -1.19 -0.79 6.17
C GLY A 73 -1.89 -1.96 5.49
N MET A 74 -1.24 -2.60 4.51
CA MET A 74 -1.78 -3.79 3.84
C MET A 74 -1.51 -5.12 4.56
N PHE A 75 -0.58 -5.15 5.51
CA PHE A 75 -0.20 -6.39 6.20
C PHE A 75 -1.36 -6.97 7.02
N VAL A 76 -1.95 -6.16 7.90
CA VAL A 76 -3.04 -6.59 8.78
C VAL A 76 -4.28 -7.06 7.99
N PRO A 77 -4.82 -6.31 7.02
CA PRO A 77 -6.00 -6.76 6.27
C PRO A 77 -5.73 -7.98 5.41
N PHE A 78 -4.51 -8.18 4.90
CA PHE A 78 -4.14 -9.42 4.21
C PHE A 78 -4.06 -10.60 5.19
N ALA A 79 -3.27 -10.48 6.26
CA ALA A 79 -3.04 -11.56 7.21
C ALA A 79 -4.33 -12.00 7.91
N ALA A 80 -5.19 -11.06 8.31
CA ALA A 80 -6.48 -11.37 8.91
C ALA A 80 -7.40 -12.14 7.96
N HIS A 81 -7.41 -11.79 6.67
CA HIS A 81 -8.24 -12.48 5.69
C HIS A 81 -7.68 -13.87 5.33
N LEU A 82 -6.35 -13.97 5.23
CA LEU A 82 -5.66 -15.24 5.03
C LEU A 82 -5.91 -16.19 6.19
N GLU A 83 -5.85 -15.69 7.42
CA GLU A 83 -6.14 -16.47 8.62
C GLU A 83 -7.61 -16.91 8.68
N ALA A 84 -8.56 -16.04 8.31
CA ALA A 84 -9.98 -16.40 8.17
C ALA A 84 -10.16 -17.58 7.21
N TRP A 85 -9.54 -17.48 6.02
CA TRP A 85 -9.58 -18.53 5.01
C TRP A 85 -8.91 -19.82 5.50
N LEU A 86 -7.75 -19.76 6.15
CA LEU A 86 -7.06 -20.97 6.64
C LEU A 86 -7.84 -21.70 7.74
N ARG A 87 -8.51 -20.95 8.62
CA ARG A 87 -9.28 -21.51 9.74
C ARG A 87 -10.71 -21.87 9.37
N GLN A 88 -11.17 -21.50 8.17
CA GLN A 88 -12.56 -21.64 7.74
C GLN A 88 -13.54 -20.96 8.71
N GLU A 89 -13.12 -19.83 9.27
CA GLU A 89 -13.90 -19.05 10.24
C GLU A 89 -13.88 -17.57 9.86
N THR A 90 -15.05 -16.92 9.89
CA THR A 90 -15.16 -15.48 9.60
C THR A 90 -14.81 -14.66 10.85
N PHE A 91 -13.62 -14.04 10.86
CA PHE A 91 -13.18 -13.16 11.97
C PHE A 91 -13.87 -11.79 11.98
N ARG A 92 -14.20 -11.27 10.80
CA ARG A 92 -14.95 -10.02 10.65
C ARG A 92 -15.96 -10.13 9.52
N PRO A 93 -17.13 -9.47 9.62
CA PRO A 93 -18.15 -9.52 8.58
C PRO A 93 -17.66 -9.04 7.20
N ASP A 94 -16.68 -8.14 7.17
CA ASP A 94 -16.04 -7.61 5.95
C ASP A 94 -14.86 -8.45 5.44
N HIS A 95 -14.58 -9.59 6.09
CA HIS A 95 -13.53 -10.55 5.77
C HIS A 95 -14.07 -11.99 5.80
N PRO A 96 -15.07 -12.34 4.96
CA PRO A 96 -15.65 -13.68 4.94
C PRO A 96 -14.61 -14.72 4.47
N HIS A 97 -14.49 -15.82 5.20
CA HIS A 97 -13.50 -16.87 4.92
C HIS A 97 -13.65 -17.54 3.54
N GLU A 98 -14.83 -17.47 2.93
CA GLU A 98 -15.11 -18.03 1.61
C GLU A 98 -14.56 -17.18 0.44
N ASP A 99 -14.21 -15.91 0.69
CA ASP A 99 -13.78 -14.97 -0.35
C ASP A 99 -12.27 -15.08 -0.65
N LEU A 100 -11.90 -16.20 -1.26
CA LEU A 100 -10.52 -16.48 -1.69
C LEU A 100 -9.98 -15.40 -2.66
N ASN A 101 -10.82 -14.81 -3.50
CA ASN A 101 -10.41 -13.78 -4.45
C ASN A 101 -9.89 -12.53 -3.72
N SER A 102 -10.58 -12.10 -2.65
CA SER A 102 -10.11 -10.99 -1.82
C SER A 102 -8.82 -11.31 -1.07
N VAL A 103 -8.61 -12.56 -0.64
CA VAL A 103 -7.34 -12.98 -0.02
C VAL A 103 -6.18 -12.85 -1.02
N ILE A 104 -6.37 -13.37 -2.24
CA ILE A 104 -5.36 -13.31 -3.31
C ILE A 104 -5.07 -11.85 -3.67
N LEU A 105 -6.10 -11.03 -3.90
CA LEU A 105 -5.93 -9.62 -4.27
C LEU A 105 -5.15 -8.84 -3.21
N LYS A 106 -5.55 -8.95 -1.94
CA LYS A 106 -4.85 -8.29 -0.82
C LYS A 106 -3.40 -8.78 -0.71
N GLY A 107 -3.16 -10.07 -0.90
CA GLY A 107 -1.82 -10.66 -0.90
C GLY A 107 -0.94 -10.14 -2.02
N VAL A 108 -1.47 -10.01 -3.25
CA VAL A 108 -0.75 -9.43 -4.39
C VAL A 108 -0.39 -7.97 -4.13
N ILE A 109 -1.34 -7.17 -3.65
CA ILE A 109 -1.10 -5.76 -3.31
C ILE A 109 -0.01 -5.65 -2.23
N TRP A 110 -0.12 -6.44 -1.16
CA TRP A 110 0.88 -6.45 -0.09
C TRP A 110 2.27 -6.85 -0.59
N ALA A 111 2.36 -7.89 -1.44
CA ALA A 111 3.63 -8.33 -2.02
C ALA A 111 4.26 -7.24 -2.91
N VAL A 112 3.46 -6.54 -3.72
CA VAL A 112 3.93 -5.40 -4.53
C VAL A 112 4.49 -4.28 -3.63
N CYS A 113 3.76 -3.93 -2.56
CA CYS A 113 4.24 -2.95 -1.58
C CYS A 113 5.57 -3.37 -0.95
N LEU A 114 5.70 -4.63 -0.53
CA LEU A 114 6.92 -5.18 0.08
C LEU A 114 8.10 -5.17 -0.90
N ILE A 115 7.90 -5.61 -2.14
CA ILE A 115 8.95 -5.61 -3.17
C ILE A 115 9.42 -4.18 -3.45
N CYS A 116 8.48 -3.23 -3.60
CA CYS A 116 8.82 -1.83 -3.85
C CYS A 116 9.49 -1.16 -2.65
N PHE A 117 9.12 -1.55 -1.43
CA PHE A 117 9.79 -1.13 -0.20
C PHE A 117 11.25 -1.58 -0.18
N VAL A 118 11.51 -2.88 -0.34
CA VAL A 118 12.87 -3.44 -0.34
C VAL A 118 13.70 -2.80 -1.46
N ALA A 119 13.16 -2.68 -2.67
CA ALA A 119 13.84 -2.03 -3.78
C ALA A 119 14.19 -0.56 -3.49
N SER A 120 13.30 0.18 -2.81
CA SER A 120 13.53 1.58 -2.44
C SER A 120 14.60 1.72 -1.36
N LEU A 121 14.62 0.82 -0.37
CA LEU A 121 15.67 0.77 0.66
C LEU A 121 17.04 0.46 0.07
N VAL A 122 17.14 -0.56 -0.77
CA VAL A 122 18.41 -0.94 -1.41
C VAL A 122 18.98 0.23 -2.21
N ASN A 123 18.12 0.94 -2.96
CA ASN A 123 18.53 2.11 -3.72
C ASN A 123 18.89 3.32 -2.85
N ALA A 124 18.22 3.53 -1.72
CA ALA A 124 18.58 4.61 -0.79
C ALA A 124 19.95 4.32 -0.13
N ALA A 125 20.17 3.07 0.31
CA ALA A 125 21.41 2.66 0.95
C ALA A 125 22.62 2.70 0.00
N SER A 126 22.45 2.35 -1.28
CA SER A 126 23.54 2.41 -2.27
C SER A 126 24.03 3.84 -2.51
N LYS A 127 23.12 4.83 -2.57
CA LYS A 127 23.47 6.24 -2.77
C LYS A 127 24.23 6.84 -1.60
N THR A 128 23.93 6.43 -0.37
CA THR A 128 24.64 6.90 0.83
C THR A 128 26.08 6.39 0.89
N ARG A 129 26.39 5.24 0.27
CA ARG A 129 27.75 4.68 0.24
C ARG A 129 28.65 5.28 -0.85
N SER A 130 28.07 5.99 -1.82
CA SER A 130 28.78 6.54 -2.99
C SER A 130 29.06 8.04 -2.91
N GLY A 131 28.62 8.72 -1.84
CA GLY A 131 28.88 10.14 -1.57
C GLY A 131 29.78 10.31 -0.37
#